data_AF-A0A2V2D889-F1
#
_entry.id   AF-A0A2V2D889-F1
#
_cell.length_a   1.000
_cell.length_b   1.000
_cell.length_c   1.000
_cell.angle_alpha   90.00
_cell.angle_beta   90.00
_cell.angle_gamma   90.00
#
_symmetry.space_group_name_H-M   'P 1'
#
loop_
_entity.id
_entity.type
_entity.pdbx_description
1 polymer ?
#
loop_
_entity_poly.entity_id
_entity_poly.type
_entity_poly.pdbx_seq_one_letter_code
_entity_poly.pdbx_strand_id
1 'polypeptide(L)'
;MTKRKYFYYIGVQTQGGLSLVTSIDNENKMCFWDIDKKPLPMSKEVASDYAEGLCMNLHTAVVIKSFWELTTHFVSNEEHANNLKGGEQE
;
A
#
# COMPACT_ATOMS: atom_id res chain seq x y z
N MET A 1 -24.94 -14.11 14.22
CA MET A 1 -23.94 -13.03 14.07
C MET A 1 -23.17 -13.24 12.78
N THR A 2 -23.36 -12.40 11.77
CA THR A 2 -22.57 -12.46 10.53
C THR A 2 -21.13 -12.09 10.87
N LYS A 3 -20.17 -13.00 10.65
CA LYS A 3 -18.74 -12.67 10.81
C LYS A 3 -18.43 -11.50 9.88
N ARG A 4 -18.00 -10.36 10.44
CA ARG A 4 -17.52 -9.23 9.63
C ARG A 4 -16.27 -9.68 8.89
N LYS A 5 -16.30 -9.60 7.55
CA LYS A 5 -15.13 -9.82 6.70
C LYS A 5 -14.19 -8.63 6.88
N TYR A 6 -12.90 -8.92 7.05
CA TYR A 6 -11.86 -7.91 7.14
C TYR A 6 -10.92 -8.07 5.95
N PHE A 7 -10.34 -6.95 5.53
CA PHE A 7 -9.31 -6.88 4.50
C PHE A 7 -8.06 -6.30 5.14
N TYR A 8 -6.90 -6.90 4.83
CA TYR A 8 -5.61 -6.46 5.35
C TYR A 8 -4.74 -6.00 4.18
N TYR A 9 -4.02 -4.91 4.40
CA TYR A 9 -3.14 -4.28 3.43
C TYR A 9 -1.83 -3.90 4.12
N ILE A 10 -0.80 -3.66 3.32
CA ILE A 10 0.47 -3.11 3.80
C ILE A 10 0.52 -1.66 3.32
N GLY A 11 0.67 -0.73 4.28
CA GLY A 11 1.02 0.65 4.00
C GLY A 11 2.51 0.86 4.18
N VAL A 12 3.17 1.46 3.20
CA VAL A 12 4.61 1.77 3.21
C VAL A 12 4.77 3.28 3.18
N GLN A 13 5.68 3.79 4.01
CA GLN A 13 6.05 5.20 3.97
C GLN A 13 6.82 5.48 2.68
N THR A 14 6.39 6.52 1.99
CA THR A 14 7.00 7.09 0.78
C THR A 14 7.29 8.57 1.03
N GLN A 15 7.99 9.22 0.11
CA GLN A 15 8.18 10.68 0.18
C GLN A 15 6.86 11.45 0.20
N GLY A 16 5.79 10.83 -0.32
CA GLY A 16 4.44 11.35 -0.39
C GLY A 16 3.51 11.13 0.79
N GLY A 17 3.99 10.42 1.81
CA GLY A 17 3.15 9.88 2.87
C GLY A 17 2.97 8.38 2.71
N LEU A 18 1.75 7.87 2.79
CA LEU A 18 1.48 6.43 2.87
C LEU A 18 0.97 5.88 1.54
N SER A 19 1.72 4.96 0.94
CA SER A 19 1.26 4.20 -0.23
C SER A 19 0.92 2.77 0.16
N LEU A 20 -0.11 2.20 -0.48
CA LEU A 20 -0.53 0.82 -0.25
C LEU A 20 0.19 -0.12 -1.22
N VAL A 21 0.60 -1.29 -0.76
CA VAL A 21 1.20 -2.31 -1.64
C VAL A 21 0.16 -2.81 -2.63
N THR A 22 0.54 -2.89 -3.91
CA THR A 22 -0.30 -3.34 -5.03
C THR A 22 0.19 -4.64 -5.65
N SER A 23 1.47 -4.99 -5.46
CA SER A 23 2.01 -6.29 -5.83
C SER A 23 3.22 -6.67 -4.99
N ILE A 24 3.53 -7.97 -4.97
CA ILE A 24 4.65 -8.55 -4.23
C ILE A 24 5.41 -9.46 -5.19
N ASP A 25 6.72 -9.27 -5.24
CA ASP A 25 7.65 -10.19 -5.88
C ASP A 25 8.26 -11.09 -4.80
N ASN A 26 7.81 -12.34 -4.78
CA ASN A 26 8.23 -13.34 -3.80
C ASN A 26 9.66 -13.86 -4.04
N GLU A 27 10.17 -13.76 -5.27
CA GLU A 27 11.50 -14.23 -5.66
C GLU A 27 12.54 -13.25 -5.14
N ASN A 28 12.33 -11.96 -5.40
CA ASN A 28 13.24 -10.89 -4.98
C ASN A 28 12.88 -10.28 -3.62
N LYS A 29 11.82 -10.75 -2.96
CA LYS A 29 11.31 -10.24 -1.68
C LYS A 29 11.02 -8.73 -1.71
N MET A 30 10.46 -8.25 -2.81
CA MET A 30 10.13 -6.84 -3.01
C MET A 30 8.62 -6.59 -2.91
N CYS A 31 8.24 -5.45 -2.35
CA CYS A 31 6.88 -4.94 -2.40
C CYS A 31 6.82 -3.73 -3.33
N PHE A 32 5.80 -3.66 -4.16
CA PHE A 32 5.56 -2.53 -5.05
C PHE A 32 4.27 -1.82 -4.68
N TRP A 33 4.25 -0.51 -4.90
CA TRP A 33 3.06 0.31 -4.82
C TRP A 33 2.95 1.12 -6.11
N ASP A 34 1.73 1.23 -6.61
CA ASP A 34 1.40 1.97 -7.82
C ASP A 34 0.05 2.62 -7.55
N ILE A 35 0.04 3.95 -7.46
CA ILE A 35 -1.13 4.72 -6.99
C ILE A 35 -2.34 4.58 -7.92
N ASP A 36 -2.11 4.19 -9.18
CA ASP A 36 -3.15 3.97 -10.19
C ASP A 36 -3.69 2.53 -10.18
N LYS A 37 -3.10 1.66 -9.34
CA LYS A 37 -3.54 0.28 -9.15
C LYS A 37 -4.31 0.11 -7.85
N LYS A 38 -5.17 -0.90 -7.85
CA LYS A 38 -5.91 -1.29 -6.66
C LYS A 38 -4.95 -1.86 -5.59
N PRO A 39 -5.07 -1.43 -4.32
CA PRO A 39 -4.33 -2.04 -3.21
C PRO A 39 -4.56 -3.55 -3.12
N LEU A 40 -3.51 -4.32 -2.83
CA LEU A 40 -3.58 -5.77 -2.75
C LEU A 40 -4.14 -6.22 -1.39
N PRO A 41 -5.37 -6.75 -1.32
CA PRO A 41 -5.86 -7.35 -0.08
C PRO A 41 -5.15 -8.69 0.15
N MET A 42 -4.79 -8.95 1.39
CA MET A 42 -4.16 -10.21 1.80
C MET A 42 -4.69 -10.69 3.16
N SER A 43 -4.23 -11.87 3.60
CA SER A 43 -4.54 -12.34 4.95
C SER A 43 -3.76 -11.52 5.99
N LYS A 44 -4.22 -11.58 7.24
CA LYS A 44 -3.53 -10.88 8.35
C LYS A 44 -2.09 -11.38 8.49
N GLU A 45 -1.93 -12.70 8.44
CA GLU A 45 -0.64 -13.39 8.61
C GLU A 45 0.33 -12.93 7.52
N VAL A 46 -0.09 -12.98 6.25
CA VAL A 46 0.74 -12.54 5.13
C VAL A 46 1.08 -11.05 5.23
N ALA A 47 0.11 -10.18 5.59
CA ALA A 47 0.38 -8.76 5.76
C ALA A 47 1.41 -8.49 6.86
N SER A 48 1.31 -9.20 7.98
CA SER A 48 2.23 -9.07 9.11
C SER A 48 3.64 -9.53 8.74
N ASP A 49 3.78 -10.70 8.10
CA ASP A 49 5.09 -11.25 7.71
C ASP A 49 5.83 -10.30 6.74
N TYR A 50 5.12 -9.76 5.75
CA TYR A 50 5.70 -8.81 4.81
C TYR A 50 6.01 -7.46 5.44
N ALA A 51 5.12 -6.92 6.30
CA ALA A 51 5.38 -5.67 6.99
C ALA A 51 6.60 -5.78 7.93
N GLU A 52 6.76 -6.91 8.63
CA GLU A 52 7.94 -7.19 9.44
C GLU A 52 9.20 -7.26 8.58
N GLY A 53 9.15 -7.99 7.46
CA GLY A 53 10.27 -8.05 6.51
C GLY A 53 10.67 -6.69 5.94
N LEU A 54 9.71 -5.81 5.65
CA LEU A 54 10.00 -4.44 5.22
C LEU A 54 10.65 -3.62 6.34
N CYS A 55 10.15 -3.72 7.57
CA CYS A 55 10.74 -3.06 8.74
C CYS A 55 12.17 -3.54 9.02
N MET A 56 12.46 -4.84 8.85
CA MET A 56 13.82 -5.38 8.97
C MET A 56 14.78 -4.84 7.89
N ASN A 57 14.24 -4.43 6.74
CA ASN A 57 14.98 -3.75 5.66
C ASN A 57 14.95 -2.22 5.78
N LEU A 58 14.71 -1.69 6.98
CA LEU A 58 14.71 -0.26 7.29
C LEU A 58 13.62 0.56 6.55
N HIS A 59 12.59 -0.10 6.02
CA HIS A 59 11.41 0.58 5.50
C HIS A 59 10.32 0.69 6.57
N THR A 60 9.78 1.89 6.78
CA THR A 60 8.59 2.05 7.65
C THR A 60 7.39 1.43 6.96
N ALA A 61 6.86 0.35 7.52
CA ALA A 61 5.66 -0.33 7.03
C ALA A 61 4.66 -0.57 8.17
N VAL A 62 3.37 -0.56 7.83
CA VAL A 62 2.26 -0.81 8.77
C VAL A 62 1.22 -1.73 8.15
N VAL A 63 0.61 -2.57 8.97
CA VAL A 63 -0.55 -3.37 8.56
C VAL A 63 -1.82 -2.55 8.75
N ILE A 64 -2.60 -2.39 7.68
CA ILE A 64 -3.86 -1.66 7.69
C ILE A 64 -5.00 -2.66 7.64
N LYS A 65 -5.89 -2.57 8.62
CA LYS A 65 -7.10 -3.38 8.70
C LYS A 65 -8.31 -2.54 8.29
N SER A 66 -9.06 -3.01 7.31
CA SER A 66 -10.28 -2.36 6.84
C SER A 66 -11.50 -3.27 6.95
N PHE A 67 -12.66 -2.64 7.21
CA PHE A 67 -13.98 -3.31 7.18
C PHE A 67 -14.52 -3.46 5.75
N TRP A 68 -14.03 -2.65 4.81
CA TRP A 68 -14.37 -2.70 3.38
C TRP A 68 -13.13 -2.92 2.53
N GLU A 69 -13.32 -3.46 1.33
CA GLU A 69 -12.23 -3.59 0.37
C GLU A 69 -11.85 -2.20 -0.17
N LEU A 70 -10.57 -1.84 -0.05
CA LEU A 70 -10.04 -0.61 -0.63
C LEU A 70 -9.90 -0.79 -2.15
N THR A 71 -10.39 0.20 -2.90
CA THR A 71 -10.30 0.24 -4.35
C THR A 71 -9.25 1.23 -4.86
N THR A 72 -8.82 2.16 -4.01
CA THR A 72 -7.90 3.27 -4.34
C THR A 72 -6.94 3.54 -3.17
N HIS A 73 -5.86 4.27 -3.45
CA HIS A 73 -4.87 4.71 -2.47
C HIS A 73 -5.36 5.94 -1.66
N PHE A 74 -4.77 6.16 -0.49
CA PHE A 74 -4.94 7.39 0.30
C PHE A 74 -3.88 8.40 -0.10
N VAL A 75 -4.09 9.12 -1.20
CA VAL A 75 -3.14 10.14 -1.69
C VAL A 75 -3.56 11.51 -1.17
N SER A 76 -2.63 12.28 -0.63
CA SER A 76 -2.88 13.69 -0.31
C SER A 76 -3.05 14.49 -1.61
N ASN A 77 -4.05 15.37 -1.68
CA ASN A 77 -4.32 16.18 -2.87
C ASN A 77 -3.13 17.07 -3.30
N GLU A 78 -2.19 17.37 -2.40
CA GLU A 78 -0.97 18.12 -2.73
C GLU A 78 -0.01 17.33 -3.62
N GLU A 79 0.05 16.00 -3.49
CA GLU A 79 0.89 15.15 -4.36
C GLU A 79 0.26 14.89 -5.72
N HIS A 80 -1.06 14.68 -5.76
CA HIS A 80 -1.77 14.48 -7.02
C HIS A 80 -1.65 15.74 -7.90
N ALA A 81 -1.69 16.93 -7.29
CA ALA A 81 -1.45 18.19 -7.97
C ALA A 81 -0.01 18.34 -8.50
N ASN A 82 1.00 17.78 -7.83
CA ASN A 82 2.39 17.87 -8.28
C ASN A 82 2.74 16.86 -9.38
N ASN A 83 2.16 15.65 -9.33
CA ASN A 83 2.33 14.64 -10.39
C ASN A 83 1.60 15.02 -11.69
N LEU A 84 0.46 15.71 -11.61
CA LEU A 84 -0.25 16.24 -12.78
C LEU A 84 0.51 17.41 -13.44
N LYS A 85 1.23 18.23 -12.67
CA LYS A 85 2.03 19.36 -13.20
C LYS A 85 3.33 18.93 -13.88
N GLY A 86 3.80 17.70 -13.67
CA GLY A 86 4.96 17.14 -14.37
C GLY A 86 4.67 16.62 -15.79
N GLY A 87 3.38 16.54 -16.18
CA GLY A 87 2.93 16.07 -17.49
C GLY A 87 2.62 17.16 -18.52
N GLU A 88 2.77 18.44 -18.16
CA GLU A 88 2.53 19.59 -19.06
C GLU A 88 3.83 20.27 -19.52
N GLN A 89 4.86 19.48 -19.82
CA GLN A 89 6.03 19.94 -20.60
C GLN A 89 6.29 18.98 -21.77
N GLU A 90 5.45 19.06 -22.79
CA GLU A 90 5.79 18.75 -24.19
C GLU A 90 5.52 19.98 -25.06
#